data_AF-A0A7H4N836-F1
#
_entry.id   AF-A0A7H4N836-F1
#
_cell.length_a   1.000
_cell.length_b   1.000
_cell.length_c   1.000
_cell.angle_alpha   90.00
_cell.angle_beta   90.00
_cell.angle_gamma   90.00
#
_symmetry.space_group_name_H-M   'P 1'
#
loop_
_entity.id
_entity.type
_entity.pdbx_description
1 polymer ?
#
loop_
_entity_poly.entity_id
_entity_poly.type
_entity_poly.pdbx_seq_one_letter_code
_entity_poly.pdbx_strand_id
1 'polypeptide(L)' 'MSRYIIENRLTKPEQLTRFDSEGYFFDADASGNGELVFKRHEQ' A
#
# COMPACT_ATOMS: atom_id res chain seq x y z
N MET A 1 -6.02 3.43 4.18
CA MET A 1 -5.12 4.00 3.14
C MET A 1 -5.12 5.53 3.09
N SER A 2 -6.25 6.23 2.86
CA SER A 2 -6.28 7.70 2.73
C SER A 2 -5.69 8.45 3.93
N ARG A 3 -5.97 7.96 5.15
CA ARG A 3 -5.37 8.49 6.39
C ARG A 3 -3.84 8.44 6.36
N TYR A 4 -3.27 7.29 6.01
CA TYR A 4 -1.82 7.09 5.92
C TYR A 4 -1.15 8.02 4.91
N ILE A 5 -1.80 8.26 3.76
CA ILE A 5 -1.31 9.21 2.74
C ILE A 5 -1.20 10.62 3.32
N ILE A 6 -2.23 11.08 4.03
CA ILE A 6 -2.30 12.43 4.60
C ILE A 6 -1.30 12.57 5.75
N GLU A 7 -1.25 11.61 6.67
CA GLU A 7 -0.37 11.65 7.85
C GLU A 7 1.10 11.63 7.46
N ASN A 8 1.48 10.81 6.47
CA ASN A 8 2.86 10.70 6.00
C ASN A 8 3.19 11.67 4.86
N ARG A 9 2.22 12.50 4.44
CA ARG A 9 2.35 13.47 3.33
C ARG A 9 2.94 12.82 2.08
N LEU A 10 2.41 11.66 1.70
CA LEU A 10 2.90 10.95 0.53
C LEU A 10 2.59 11.77 -0.73
N THR A 11 3.60 11.89 -1.58
CA THR A 11 3.51 12.64 -2.84
C THR A 11 3.75 11.75 -4.06
N LYS A 12 4.24 10.53 -3.83
CA LYS A 12 4.59 9.58 -4.88
C LYS A 12 3.94 8.22 -4.65
N PRO A 13 3.42 7.55 -5.70
CA PRO A 13 2.79 6.24 -5.59
C PRO A 13 3.71 5.18 -4.97
N GLU A 14 5.01 5.22 -5.25
CA GLU A 14 5.98 4.24 -4.76
C GLU A 14 6.09 4.26 -3.23
N GLN A 15 5.72 5.37 -2.57
CA GLN A 15 5.75 5.46 -1.12
C GLN A 15 4.62 4.65 -0.46
N LEU A 16 3.53 4.36 -1.19
CA LEU A 16 2.45 3.50 -0.71
C LEU A 16 2.88 2.04 -0.55
N THR A 17 3.95 1.60 -1.20
CA THR A 17 4.49 0.24 -1.03
C THR A 17 4.91 -0.07 0.42
N ARG A 18 5.13 0.97 1.23
CA ARG A 18 5.45 0.86 2.66
C ARG A 18 4.21 0.81 3.57
N PHE A 19 3.01 0.87 3.00
CA PHE A 19 1.77 0.78 3.76
C PHE A 19 1.59 -0.64 4.29
N ASP A 20 1.59 -0.79 5.61
CA ASP A 20 1.51 -2.08 6.32
C ASP A 20 0.46 -2.09 7.46
N SER A 21 -0.46 -1.12 7.46
CA SER A 21 -1.45 -0.99 8.54
C SER A 21 -2.56 -2.03 8.46
N GLU A 22 -3.13 -2.38 9.62
CA GLU A 22 -4.31 -3.27 9.73
C GLU A 22 -4.13 -4.64 9.06
N GLY A 23 -2.88 -5.14 9.01
CA GLY A 23 -2.52 -6.43 8.42
C GLY A 23 -2.45 -6.45 6.90
N TYR A 24 -2.59 -5.29 6.24
CA TYR A 24 -2.29 -5.16 4.82
C TYR A 24 -0.79 -5.21 4.57
N PHE A 25 -0.38 -5.74 3.43
CA PHE A 25 1.00 -5.73 2.95
C PHE A 25 1.01 -5.56 1.43
N PHE A 26 2.04 -4.89 0.93
CA PHE A 26 2.24 -4.70 -0.50
C PHE A 26 2.66 -6.01 -1.18
N ASP A 27 2.00 -6.36 -2.28
CA ASP A 27 2.33 -7.52 -3.10
C ASP A 27 2.96 -7.06 -4.42
N ALA A 28 4.29 -7.18 -4.53
CA ALA A 28 5.03 -6.76 -5.70
C ALA A 28 4.76 -7.64 -6.93
N ASP A 29 4.46 -8.92 -6.76
CA ASP A 29 4.21 -9.86 -7.85
C ASP A 29 2.83 -9.65 -8.47
N ALA A 30 1.85 -9.26 -7.65
CA ALA A 30 0.50 -8.89 -8.10
C ALA A 30 0.40 -7.44 -8.58
N SER A 31 1.38 -6.58 -8.26
CA SER A 31 1.39 -5.18 -8.65
C SER A 31 2.03 -4.99 -10.03
N GLY A 32 1.37 -4.24 -10.91
CA GLY A 32 1.83 -4.04 -12.28
C GLY A 32 0.92 -3.10 -13.07
N ASN A 33 1.38 -2.63 -14.24
CA ASN A 33 0.61 -1.74 -15.12
C ASN A 33 0.02 -0.48 -14.47
N GLY A 34 0.68 0.04 -13.42
CA GLY A 34 0.24 1.22 -12.68
C GLY A 34 -0.72 0.92 -11.53
N GLU A 35 -1.03 -0.35 -11.28
CA GLU A 35 -1.80 -0.81 -10.13
C GLU A 35 -0.87 -1.33 -9.02
N LEU A 36 -1.15 -0.89 -7.78
CA LEU A 36 -0.49 -1.36 -6.57
C LEU A 36 -1.46 -2.23 -5.79
N VAL A 37 -1.15 -3.52 -5.69
CA VAL A 37 -1.99 -4.51 -5.01
C VAL A 37 -1.51 -4.68 -3.56
N PHE A 38 -2.47 -4.58 -2.64
CA PHE A 38 -2.25 -4.79 -1.22
C PHE A 38 -3.11 -5.98 -0.77
N LYS A 39 -2.47 -7.01 -0.24
CA LYS A 39 -3.14 -8.18 0.32
C LYS A 39 -3.24 -8.03 1.83
N ARG A 40 -4.20 -8.72 2.44
CA ARG A 40 -4.33 -8.81 3.90
C ARG A 40 -4.37 -10.28 4.26
N HIS A 41 -3.66 -10.67 5.31
CA HIS A 41 -3.86 -12.01 5.87
C HIS A 41 -5.24 -12.02 6.57
N GLU A 42 -6.15 -12.87 6.09
CA GLU A 42 -7.37 -13.18 6.84
C GLU A 42 -6.97 -14.04 8.05
N GLN A 43 -7.38 -13.59 9.24
CA GLN A 43 -7.40 -14.41 10.46
C GLN A 43 -8.77 -15.08 10.59
#